data_AF-A0AB33H5P1-F1
#
_entry.id   AF-A0AB33H5P1-F1
#
_cell.length_a   1.000
_cell.length_b   1.000
_cell.length_c   1.000
_cell.angle_alpha   90.00
_cell.angle_beta   90.00
_cell.angle_gamma   90.00
#
_symmetry.space_group_name_H-M   'P 1'
#
loop_
_entity.id
_entity.type
_entity.pdbx_description
1 polymer ?
#
loop_
_entity_poly.entity_id
_entity_poly.type
_entity_poly.pdbx_seq_one_letter_code
_entity_poly.pdbx_strand_id
1 'polypeptide(L)'
;MKNAEWSRLRKHIHQQGGRSDGFYNVPKRSPLSDTPQIGETKLDLLKSYIERYWKDEGRMPSYTHLNKEFNIRATKAYYSGLMK
;
A
#
# COMPACT_ATOMS: atom_id res chain seq x y z
N MET A 1 10.17 -26.17 -0.48
CA MET A 1 10.96 -25.27 0.39
C MET A 1 10.48 -23.80 0.35
N LYS A 2 9.16 -23.54 0.22
CA LYS A 2 8.61 -22.17 0.12
C LYS A 2 8.32 -21.49 1.48
N ASN A 3 8.39 -22.19 2.62
CA ASN A 3 7.89 -21.67 3.91
C ASN A 3 8.86 -20.77 4.69
N ALA A 4 10.17 -20.82 4.44
CA ALA A 4 11.16 -20.11 5.26
C ALA A 4 11.20 -18.60 4.97
N GLU A 5 11.17 -18.22 3.69
CA GLU A 5 11.16 -16.81 3.28
C GLU A 5 9.86 -16.11 3.68
N TRP A 6 8.70 -16.76 3.44
CA TRP A 6 7.40 -16.24 3.88
C TRP A 6 7.31 -16.05 5.39
N SER A 7 8.00 -16.90 6.18
CA SER A 7 8.05 -16.77 7.63
C SER A 7 8.97 -15.63 8.08
N ARG A 8 10.11 -15.42 7.39
CA ARG A 8 11.00 -14.27 7.65
C ARG A 8 10.33 -12.95 7.31
N LEU A 9 9.63 -12.89 6.17
CA LEU A 9 8.91 -11.71 5.72
C LEU A 9 7.81 -11.32 6.73
N ARG A 10 7.03 -12.30 7.19
CA ARG A 10 6.02 -12.08 8.24
C ARG A 10 6.62 -11.63 9.56
N LYS A 11 7.75 -12.21 9.99
CA LYS A 11 8.46 -11.76 11.19
C LYS A 11 8.92 -10.31 11.05
N HIS A 12 9.46 -9.92 9.90
CA HIS A 12 9.92 -8.57 9.64
C HIS A 12 8.76 -7.56 9.66
N ILE A 13 7.64 -7.89 8.99
CA ILE A 13 6.42 -7.09 8.99
C ILE A 13 5.87 -6.93 10.42
N HIS A 14 5.85 -8.02 11.19
CA HIS A 14 5.39 -7.99 12.59
C HIS A 14 6.30 -7.15 13.49
N GLN A 15 7.63 -7.21 13.31
CA GLN A 15 8.58 -6.37 14.03
C GLN A 15 8.41 -4.87 13.71
N GLN A 16 7.91 -4.54 12.52
CA GLN A 16 7.56 -3.17 12.12
C GLN A 16 6.12 -2.77 12.51
N GLY A 17 5.42 -3.59 13.30
CA GLY A 17 4.06 -3.34 13.75
C GLY A 17 2.97 -3.66 12.74
N GLY A 18 3.26 -4.49 11.73
CA GLY A 18 2.27 -5.07 10.82
C GLY A 18 1.63 -6.35 11.38
N ARG A 19 0.40 -6.65 10.96
CA ARG A 19 -0.32 -7.88 11.29
C ARG A 19 0.16 -9.06 10.44
N SER A 20 -0.07 -10.26 10.94
CA SER A 20 0.34 -11.56 10.36
C SER A 20 -0.40 -11.95 9.07
N ASP A 21 -1.43 -11.18 8.68
CA ASP A 21 -2.17 -11.24 7.41
C ASP A 21 -1.55 -10.35 6.31
N GLY A 22 -0.47 -9.61 6.61
CA GLY A 22 0.20 -8.72 5.66
C GLY A 22 -0.35 -7.29 5.68
N PHE A 23 -1.36 -6.99 6.50
CA PHE A 23 -1.92 -5.65 6.66
C PHE A 23 -1.27 -4.92 7.84
N TYR A 24 -1.04 -3.61 7.74
CA TYR A 24 -0.44 -2.86 8.84
C TYR A 24 -1.46 -2.59 9.95
N ASN A 25 -1.02 -2.58 11.23
CA ASN A 25 -1.86 -2.08 12.32
C ASN A 25 -2.37 -0.67 11.98
N VAL A 26 -3.57 -0.37 12.47
CA VAL A 26 -4.32 0.90 12.41
C VAL A 26 -3.45 2.08 11.98
N PRO A 27 -3.82 2.85 10.94
CA PRO A 27 -2.96 3.91 10.43
C PRO A 27 -2.50 4.79 11.60
N LYS A 28 -1.18 4.81 11.88
CA LYS A 28 -0.59 5.83 12.75
C LYS A 28 -1.17 7.16 12.29
N ARG A 29 -1.55 8.04 13.22
CA ARG A 29 -2.16 9.35 12.97
C ARG A 29 -1.21 10.30 12.22
N SER A 30 -0.68 9.88 11.08
CA SER A 30 0.18 10.67 10.23
C SER A 30 -0.70 11.62 9.42
N PRO A 31 -0.26 12.86 9.19
CA PRO A 31 -0.91 13.76 8.26
C PRO A 31 -0.93 13.15 6.84
N LEU A 32 -1.81 13.65 5.98
CA LEU A 32 -1.75 13.35 4.55
C LEU A 32 -0.43 13.89 4.00
N SER A 33 0.33 13.06 3.28
CA SER A 33 1.64 13.43 2.71
C SER A 33 1.69 13.19 1.21
N ASP A 34 2.42 14.03 0.48
CA ASP A 34 2.80 13.80 -0.91
C ASP A 34 3.92 12.74 -1.03
N THR A 35 4.62 12.47 0.07
CA THR A 35 5.73 11.51 0.19
C THR A 35 5.46 10.54 1.34
N PRO A 36 4.40 9.71 1.25
CA PRO A 36 4.14 8.71 2.27
C PRO A 36 5.31 7.71 2.32
N GLN A 37 5.81 7.40 3.52
CA GLN A 37 6.76 6.30 3.67
C GLN A 37 6.04 4.98 3.42
N ILE A 38 6.30 4.40 2.26
CA ILE A 38 5.79 3.09 1.86
C ILE A 38 6.95 2.20 1.43
N GLY A 39 6.90 0.92 1.81
CA GLY A 39 7.88 -0.05 1.36
C GLY A 39 7.70 -0.41 -0.12
N GLU A 40 8.77 -0.84 -0.78
CA GLU A 40 8.78 -1.20 -2.21
C GLU A 40 7.71 -2.22 -2.58
N THR A 41 7.57 -3.30 -1.82
CA THR A 41 6.52 -4.31 -2.05
C THR A 41 5.11 -3.72 -2.02
N LYS A 42 4.88 -2.71 -1.16
CA LYS A 42 3.58 -2.05 -1.05
C LYS A 42 3.31 -1.10 -2.21
N LEU A 43 4.37 -0.44 -2.71
CA LEU A 43 4.33 0.37 -3.91
C LEU A 43 3.95 -0.47 -5.13
N ASP A 44 4.53 -1.67 -5.28
CA ASP A 44 4.22 -2.55 -6.40
C ASP A 44 2.76 -3.03 -6.36
N LEU A 45 2.28 -3.46 -5.19
CA LEU A 45 0.88 -3.85 -5.01
C LEU A 45 -0.09 -2.69 -5.32
N LEU A 46 0.26 -1.48 -4.88
CA LEU A 46 -0.51 -0.27 -5.16
C LEU A 46 -0.60 -0.01 -6.67
N LYS A 47 0.52 -0.07 -7.38
CA LYS A 47 0.57 0.13 -8.84
C LYS A 47 -0.27 -0.92 -9.57
N SER A 48 -0.07 -2.20 -9.29
CA SER A 48 -0.82 -3.30 -9.91
C SER A 48 -2.33 -3.20 -9.64
N TYR A 49 -2.71 -2.76 -8.43
CA TYR A 49 -4.12 -2.52 -8.11
C TYR A 49 -4.72 -1.42 -8.95
N ILE A 50 -4.03 -0.28 -9.10
CA ILE A 50 -4.57 0.83 -9.88
C ILE A 50 -4.66 0.44 -11.36
N GLU A 51 -3.67 -0.26 -11.91
CA GLU A 51 -3.72 -0.78 -13.28
C GLU A 51 -4.90 -1.71 -13.51
N ARG A 52 -5.16 -2.63 -12.58
CA ARG A 52 -6.31 -3.53 -12.66
C ARG A 52 -7.62 -2.77 -12.55
N TYR A 53 -7.74 -1.85 -11.60
CA TYR A 53 -8.94 -1.05 -11.42
C TYR A 53 -9.25 -0.24 -12.68
N TRP A 54 -8.24 0.31 -13.35
CA TRP A 54 -8.43 0.99 -14.62
C TRP A 54 -8.96 0.07 -15.72
N LYS A 55 -8.46 -1.17 -15.82
CA LYS A 55 -8.95 -2.17 -16.77
C LYS A 55 -10.40 -2.57 -16.50
N ASP A 56 -10.76 -2.70 -15.22
CA ASP A 56 -12.07 -3.19 -14.81
C ASP A 56 -13.15 -2.07 -14.85
N GLU A 57 -12.80 -0.85 -14.47
CA GLU A 57 -13.76 0.27 -14.27
C GLU A 57 -13.60 1.42 -15.27
N GLY A 58 -12.56 1.40 -16.11
CA GLY A 58 -12.27 2.46 -17.09
C GLY A 58 -11.87 3.81 -16.49
N ARG A 59 -11.62 3.88 -15.18
CA ARG A 59 -11.28 5.10 -14.45
C ARG A 59 -10.31 4.82 -13.31
N MET A 60 -9.67 5.87 -12.81
CA MET A 60 -8.79 5.77 -11.65
C MET A 60 -9.61 5.63 -10.35
N PRO A 61 -9.20 4.76 -9.41
CA PRO A 61 -9.73 4.79 -8.06
C PRO A 61 -9.41 6.14 -7.38
N SER A 62 -10.33 6.61 -6.54
CA SER A 62 -10.10 7.85 -5.79
C SER A 62 -8.94 7.69 -4.79
N TYR A 63 -8.21 8.78 -4.52
CA TYR A 63 -7.12 8.73 -3.54
C TYR A 63 -7.61 8.35 -2.14
N THR A 64 -8.87 8.67 -1.80
CA THR A 64 -9.50 8.25 -0.53
C THR A 64 -9.77 6.76 -0.48
N HIS A 65 -10.15 6.15 -1.62
CA HIS A 65 -10.28 4.71 -1.75
C HIS A 65 -8.93 4.02 -1.58
N LEU A 66 -7.90 4.48 -2.29
CA LEU A 66 -6.53 3.94 -2.19
C LEU A 66 -5.94 4.06 -0.79
N ASN A 67 -6.16 5.19 -0.12
CA ASN A 67 -5.74 5.39 1.27
C ASN A 67 -6.36 4.37 2.22
N LYS A 68 -7.65 4.05 2.03
CA LYS A 68 -8.34 3.04 2.83
C LYS A 68 -7.84 1.63 2.51
N GLU A 69 -7.79 1.29 1.22
CA GLU A 69 -7.42 -0.05 0.74
C GLU A 69 -6.01 -0.44 1.18
N PHE A 70 -5.05 0.47 1.05
CA PHE A 70 -3.64 0.21 1.36
C PHE A 70 -3.24 0.64 2.77
N ASN A 71 -4.17 1.16 3.56
CA ASN A 71 -3.90 1.74 4.88
C ASN A 71 -2.71 2.72 4.82
N ILE A 72 -2.83 3.73 3.93
CA ILE A 72 -1.85 4.80 3.73
C ILE A 72 -2.50 6.16 3.84
N ARG A 73 -1.68 7.19 4.14
CA ARG A 73 -2.12 8.58 4.27
C ARG A 73 -1.41 9.42 3.24
N ALA A 74 -1.85 9.28 1.99
CA ALA A 74 -1.27 9.98 0.85
C ALA A 74 -2.24 11.01 0.26
N THR A 75 -1.71 12.11 -0.25
CA THR A 75 -2.50 13.11 -0.96
C THR A 75 -2.84 12.64 -2.38
N LYS A 76 -3.70 13.39 -3.06
CA LYS A 76 -3.95 13.21 -4.50
C LYS A 76 -2.67 13.37 -5.33
N ALA A 77 -1.79 14.30 -4.98
CA ALA A 77 -0.58 14.61 -5.73
C ALA A 77 0.39 13.42 -5.77
N TYR A 78 0.52 12.70 -4.66
CA TYR A 78 1.29 11.45 -4.60
C TYR A 78 0.84 10.45 -5.68
N TYR A 79 -0.46 10.13 -5.73
CA TYR A 79 -1.00 9.17 -6.70
C TYR A 79 -0.93 9.67 -8.15
N SER A 80 -1.03 10.99 -8.37
CA SER A 80 -0.80 11.56 -9.70
C SER A 80 0.66 11.43 -10.14
N GLY A 81 1.62 11.47 -9.21
CA GLY A 81 3.04 11.24 -9.49
C GLY A 81 3.37 9.78 -9.80
N LEU A 82 2.62 8.82 -9.26
CA LEU A 82 2.82 7.39 -9.53
C LEU A 82 2.46 6.95 -10.96
N MET A 83 1.70 7.77 -11.67
CA MET A 83 1.16 7.50 -13.00
C MET A 83 1.87 8.24 -14.13
N LYS A 84 2.93 8.99 -13.81
CA LYS A 84 3.85 9.55 -14.81
C LYS A 84 4.97 8.55 -15.09
#